data_AF-A0A3M7TCB8-F1
#
_entry.id   AF-A0A3M7TCB8-F1
#
_cell.length_a   1.000
_cell.length_b   1.000
_cell.length_c   1.000
_cell.angle_alpha   90.00
_cell.angle_beta   90.00
_cell.angle_gamma   90.00
#
_symmetry.space_group_name_H-M   'P 1'
#
loop_
_entity.id
_entity.type
_entity.pdbx_description
1 polymer ?
#
loop_
_entity_poly.entity_id
_entity_poly.type
_entity_poly.pdbx_seq_one_letter_code
_entity_poly.pdbx_strand_id
1 'polypeptide(L)'
;MKKNFSIFALILGGLFTTSTLSCSEDRTTEEILTKDINAGAKLSMQAKGAANNGNLPLTHPYLRTNIPIPNLVYRVDSRSPDQIFRDGFTARGISYNLGNHVLGGSYLINSGYISTSDSMEAAINIASSSINNQLQTTWGLDSSGRAQYRTWIYFIAPSPTNFISVNANLPPTQTFQRYLGQNEWAAIDRIYPGNIVSAMPVTRYFNNLQPDGPTIFGSGQMRQNEQFNRSNPSYSPVGFSSVDVGQTAVNYCGRCEK
;
A
#
# COMPACT_ATOMS: atom_id res chain seq x y z
N MET A 1 -16.34 -42.54 6.42
CA MET A 1 -17.44 -41.55 6.37
C MET A 1 -16.86 -40.21 5.96
N LYS A 2 -17.17 -39.75 4.74
CA LYS A 2 -16.82 -38.42 4.24
C LYS A 2 -17.91 -37.43 4.67
N LYS A 3 -17.57 -36.28 5.25
CA LYS A 3 -18.40 -35.07 5.16
C LYS A 3 -17.52 -33.82 5.03
N ASN A 4 -17.88 -33.05 4.02
CA ASN A 4 -17.28 -31.82 3.52
C ASN A 4 -17.51 -30.66 4.50
N PHE A 5 -16.59 -29.69 4.53
CA PHE A 5 -16.89 -28.37 5.08
C PHE A 5 -16.84 -27.32 3.97
N SER A 6 -18.01 -26.73 3.71
CA SER A 6 -18.26 -25.66 2.76
C SER A 6 -17.72 -24.32 3.26
N ILE A 7 -17.26 -23.56 2.28
CA ILE A 7 -17.01 -22.11 2.25
C ILE A 7 -18.28 -21.35 2.65
N PHE A 8 -18.15 -20.33 3.50
CA PHE A 8 -19.17 -19.29 3.69
C PHE A 8 -18.59 -17.92 3.38
N ALA A 9 -19.07 -17.36 2.27
CA ALA A 9 -19.01 -15.94 1.95
C ALA A 9 -20.19 -15.24 2.64
N LEU A 10 -20.01 -14.00 3.09
CA LEU A 10 -21.10 -13.14 3.52
C LEU A 10 -21.05 -11.84 2.72
N ILE A 11 -21.94 -11.80 1.74
CA ILE A 11 -22.40 -10.64 0.99
C ILE A 11 -23.55 -10.01 1.80
N LEU A 12 -23.57 -8.69 1.92
CA LEU A 12 -24.81 -7.96 2.16
C LEU A 12 -24.90 -6.84 1.11
N GLY A 13 -25.73 -7.08 0.10
CA GLY A 13 -26.13 -6.12 -0.91
C GLY A 13 -27.45 -5.47 -0.54
N GLY A 14 -27.59 -4.18 -0.83
CA GLY A 14 -28.85 -3.46 -0.90
C GLY A 14 -29.24 -3.22 -2.36
N LEU A 15 -30.46 -3.60 -2.73
CA LEU A 15 -31.10 -3.33 -4.01
C LEU A 15 -31.35 -1.82 -4.19
N PHE A 16 -31.07 -1.30 -5.39
CA PHE A 16 -31.91 -0.28 -6.02
C PHE A 16 -31.97 -0.52 -7.54
N THR A 17 -33.16 -0.26 -8.08
CA THR A 17 -33.66 -0.62 -9.40
C THR A 17 -33.08 0.22 -10.55
N THR A 18 -33.16 -0.36 -11.73
CA THR A 18 -32.65 0.04 -13.04
C THR A 18 -33.11 1.40 -13.56
N SER A 19 -32.21 2.10 -14.25
CA SER A 19 -32.51 2.77 -15.53
C SER A 19 -31.29 2.67 -16.44
N THR A 20 -31.50 2.04 -17.59
CA THR A 20 -30.54 1.83 -18.68
C THR A 20 -30.34 3.10 -19.47
N LEU A 21 -29.10 3.53 -19.70
CA LEU A 21 -28.72 4.24 -20.91
C LEU A 21 -27.34 3.76 -21.37
N SER A 22 -27.37 3.23 -22.60
CA SER A 22 -26.29 2.68 -23.39
C SER A 22 -25.21 3.71 -23.73
N CYS A 23 -23.94 3.30 -23.61
CA CYS A 23 -22.90 3.57 -24.59
C CYS A 23 -22.02 2.32 -24.69
N SER A 24 -22.31 1.53 -25.71
CA SER A 24 -21.54 0.42 -26.25
C SER A 24 -20.13 0.87 -26.64
N GLU A 25 -19.11 0.12 -26.23
CA GLU A 25 -18.12 -0.43 -27.17
C GLU A 25 -17.46 -1.67 -26.55
N ASP A 26 -17.74 -2.81 -27.18
CA ASP A 26 -17.16 -4.13 -26.93
C ASP A 26 -15.64 -4.09 -27.06
N ARG A 27 -14.94 -4.60 -26.03
CA ARG A 27 -13.65 -5.27 -26.22
C ARG A 27 -13.75 -6.66 -25.61
N THR A 28 -13.62 -7.64 -26.49
CA THR A 28 -13.67 -9.07 -26.22
C THR A 28 -12.51 -9.52 -25.34
N THR A 29 -12.79 -10.48 -24.47
CA THR A 29 -11.95 -11.01 -23.40
C THR A 29 -10.78 -11.89 -23.87
N GLU A 30 -10.33 -11.78 -25.12
CA GLU A 30 -9.31 -12.67 -25.72
C GLU A 30 -7.94 -12.02 -25.96
N GLU A 31 -7.70 -10.78 -25.55
CA GLU A 31 -6.38 -10.13 -25.71
C GLU A 31 -5.52 -10.10 -24.42
N ILE A 32 -5.87 -10.90 -23.39
CA ILE A 32 -5.16 -10.94 -22.09
C ILE A 32 -4.06 -12.03 -22.04
N LEU A 33 -3.80 -12.76 -23.13
CA LEU A 33 -2.83 -13.85 -23.13
C LEU A 33 -1.74 -13.73 -24.20
N THR A 34 -0.94 -12.67 -24.16
CA THR A 34 0.36 -12.65 -24.86
C THR A 34 1.50 -12.20 -23.93
N LYS A 35 2.17 -13.22 -23.40
CA LYS A 35 3.63 -13.37 -23.25
C LYS A 35 4.44 -12.16 -22.73
N ASP A 36 5.00 -12.38 -21.55
CA ASP A 36 6.20 -11.74 -20.99
C ASP A 36 7.33 -11.51 -22.02
N ILE A 37 7.43 -10.30 -22.56
CA ILE A 37 8.61 -9.82 -23.32
C ILE A 37 9.28 -8.63 -22.60
N ASN A 38 8.67 -8.06 -21.55
CA ASN A 38 9.12 -6.81 -20.94
C ASN A 38 10.10 -6.95 -19.76
N ALA A 39 10.54 -8.15 -19.39
CA ALA A 39 11.56 -8.32 -18.34
C ALA A 39 12.93 -7.74 -18.77
N GLY A 40 13.28 -7.81 -20.05
CA GLY A 40 14.53 -7.24 -20.59
C GLY A 40 14.51 -5.71 -20.75
N ALA A 41 13.33 -5.13 -21.04
CA ALA A 41 13.13 -3.68 -21.11
C ALA A 41 13.20 -3.01 -19.71
N LYS A 42 12.84 -3.75 -18.65
CA LYS A 42 12.91 -3.27 -17.25
C LYS A 42 14.34 -2.93 -16.80
N LEU A 43 15.36 -3.65 -17.24
CA LEU A 43 16.76 -3.38 -16.87
C LEU A 43 17.38 -2.25 -17.70
N SER A 44 17.02 -2.11 -18.97
CA SER A 44 17.61 -1.10 -19.86
C SER A 44 17.02 0.29 -19.69
N MET A 45 15.75 0.41 -19.30
CA MET A 45 15.13 1.71 -18.96
C MET A 45 15.54 2.23 -17.56
N GLN A 46 15.87 1.32 -16.63
CA GLN A 46 16.41 1.67 -15.30
C GLN A 46 17.84 2.24 -15.35
N ALA A 47 18.67 1.79 -16.30
CA ALA A 47 20.08 2.19 -16.39
C ALA A 47 20.31 3.55 -17.09
N LYS A 48 19.42 3.98 -18.00
CA LYS A 48 19.60 5.25 -18.76
C LYS A 48 18.91 6.47 -18.15
N GLY A 49 17.90 6.29 -17.29
CA GLY A 49 17.20 7.40 -16.63
C GLY A 49 17.79 7.81 -15.27
N ALA A 50 18.50 6.91 -14.59
CA ALA A 50 19.04 7.14 -13.25
C ALA A 50 20.27 8.07 -13.23
N ALA A 51 20.97 8.23 -14.36
CA ALA A 51 22.18 9.04 -14.42
C ALA A 51 21.93 10.56 -14.54
N ASN A 52 20.73 10.99 -14.96
CA ASN A 52 20.45 12.40 -15.29
C ASN A 52 19.29 13.05 -14.50
N ASN A 53 18.56 12.31 -13.65
CA ASN A 53 17.41 12.81 -12.89
C ASN A 53 17.63 12.72 -11.38
N GLY A 54 18.69 13.35 -10.87
CA GLY A 54 18.91 13.47 -9.43
C GLY A 54 17.76 14.23 -8.76
N ASN A 55 17.14 13.64 -7.74
CA ASN A 55 16.22 14.28 -6.77
C ASN A 55 15.15 15.25 -7.32
N LEU A 56 14.75 15.14 -8.60
CA LEU A 56 13.69 16.00 -9.12
C LEU A 56 12.38 15.64 -8.42
N PRO A 57 11.63 16.65 -7.91
CA PRO A 57 10.33 16.40 -7.31
C PRO A 57 9.43 15.62 -8.27
N LEU A 58 8.66 14.68 -7.73
CA LEU A 58 7.64 13.98 -8.49
C LEU A 58 6.69 15.00 -9.14
N THR A 59 6.31 14.77 -10.40
CA THR A 59 5.32 15.61 -11.09
C THR A 59 4.32 14.74 -11.84
N HIS A 60 3.07 15.20 -11.89
CA HIS A 60 2.00 14.56 -12.63
C HIS A 60 0.89 15.59 -12.92
N PRO A 61 0.35 15.69 -14.14
CA PRO A 61 -0.64 16.71 -14.50
C PRO A 61 -1.95 16.59 -13.70
N TYR A 62 -2.27 15.39 -13.24
CA TYR A 62 -3.49 15.09 -12.48
C TYR A 62 -3.24 14.78 -11.00
N LEU A 63 -2.05 15.07 -10.45
CA LEU A 63 -1.82 14.91 -9.01
C LEU A 63 -1.19 16.17 -8.41
N ARG A 64 -1.64 16.52 -7.21
CA ARG A 64 -0.98 17.46 -6.31
C ARG A 64 0.25 16.77 -5.72
N THR A 65 1.40 17.06 -6.32
CA THR A 65 2.71 16.49 -5.98
C THR A 65 3.60 17.46 -5.19
N ASN A 66 3.20 18.72 -5.10
CA ASN A 66 3.87 19.77 -4.33
C ASN A 66 3.43 19.85 -2.86
N ILE A 67 2.84 18.78 -2.32
CA ILE A 67 2.45 18.71 -0.91
C ILE A 67 3.71 18.50 -0.07
N PRO A 68 3.94 19.30 0.99
CA PRO A 68 5.09 19.10 1.88
C PRO A 68 5.14 17.67 2.41
N ILE A 69 6.25 16.99 2.14
CA ILE A 69 6.43 15.60 2.53
C ILE A 69 6.69 15.50 4.04
N PRO A 70 6.06 14.57 4.77
CA PRO A 70 6.33 14.38 6.18
C PRO A 70 7.75 13.85 6.38
N ASN A 71 8.31 14.11 7.56
CA ASN A 71 9.63 13.58 7.91
C ASN A 71 9.64 12.05 8.03
N LEU A 72 8.49 11.47 8.37
CA LEU A 72 8.34 10.06 8.61
C LEU A 72 6.93 9.58 8.24
N VAL A 73 6.87 8.37 7.69
CA VAL A 73 5.64 7.61 7.51
C VAL A 73 5.82 6.21 8.09
N TYR A 74 4.71 5.54 8.33
CA TYR A 74 4.61 4.27 9.03
C TYR A 74 3.93 3.23 8.14
N ARG A 75 4.41 2.00 8.21
CA ARG A 75 3.80 0.87 7.53
C ARG A 75 3.77 -0.36 8.42
N VAL A 76 2.60 -0.97 8.58
CA VAL A 76 2.46 -2.28 9.22
C VAL A 76 2.71 -3.37 8.18
N ASP A 77 3.60 -4.31 8.49
CA ASP A 77 3.88 -5.46 7.62
C ASP A 77 4.32 -6.68 8.45
N SER A 78 4.08 -7.89 7.93
CA SER A 78 4.41 -9.14 8.63
C SER A 78 5.77 -9.71 8.25
N ARG A 79 6.36 -9.23 7.15
CA ARG A 79 7.74 -9.57 6.77
C ARG A 79 8.71 -9.05 7.82
N SER A 80 9.79 -9.80 8.05
CA SER A 80 10.77 -9.47 9.08
C SER A 80 11.68 -8.29 8.67
N PRO A 81 12.29 -7.59 9.64
CA PRO A 81 13.25 -6.55 9.37
C PRO A 81 14.43 -7.04 8.53
N ASP A 82 14.90 -8.28 8.73
CA ASP A 82 16.02 -8.81 7.94
C ASP A 82 15.67 -8.88 6.43
N GLN A 83 14.42 -9.18 6.09
CA GLN A 83 13.95 -9.15 4.71
C GLN A 83 13.76 -7.70 4.24
N ILE A 84 13.03 -6.88 4.99
CA ILE A 84 12.63 -5.54 4.56
C ILE A 84 13.80 -4.56 4.53
N PHE A 85 14.75 -4.66 5.46
CA PHE A 85 15.97 -3.85 5.47
C PHE A 85 16.95 -4.27 4.36
N ARG A 86 16.80 -5.46 3.77
CA ARG A 86 17.57 -5.87 2.59
C ARG A 86 16.89 -5.49 1.28
N ASP A 87 15.59 -5.75 1.19
CA ASP A 87 14.87 -5.74 -0.09
C ASP A 87 14.05 -4.46 -0.29
N GLY A 88 13.63 -3.82 0.80
CA GLY A 88 12.67 -2.72 0.80
C GLY A 88 11.24 -3.18 0.57
N PHE A 89 10.40 -2.27 0.08
CA PHE A 89 9.03 -2.57 -0.34
C PHE A 89 8.90 -2.39 -1.85
N THR A 90 8.20 -3.32 -2.50
CA THR A 90 7.83 -3.23 -3.92
C THR A 90 6.31 -3.30 -4.03
N ALA A 91 5.73 -2.46 -4.89
CA ALA A 91 4.31 -2.47 -5.21
C ALA A 91 3.91 -3.81 -5.84
N ARG A 92 2.61 -4.13 -5.77
CA ARG A 92 2.12 -5.44 -6.25
C ARG A 92 2.02 -5.51 -7.77
N GLY A 93 1.86 -4.36 -8.43
CA GLY A 93 1.68 -4.29 -9.86
C GLY A 93 1.95 -2.91 -10.43
N ILE A 94 1.25 -2.58 -11.51
CA ILE A 94 1.51 -1.38 -12.34
C ILE A 94 0.25 -0.53 -12.59
N SER A 95 -0.83 -0.80 -11.87
CA SER A 95 -2.04 0.03 -11.93
C SER A 95 -1.91 1.24 -11.01
N TYR A 96 -1.95 2.43 -11.58
CA TYR A 96 -1.82 3.68 -10.85
C TYR A 96 -3.15 4.39 -10.63
N ASN A 97 -4.28 3.74 -10.88
CA ASN A 97 -5.59 4.28 -10.53
C ASN A 97 -5.71 4.44 -9.00
N LEU A 98 -5.62 5.69 -8.53
CA LEU A 98 -5.55 6.01 -7.10
C LEU A 98 -6.85 5.68 -6.37
N GLY A 99 -8.01 5.93 -7.01
CA GLY A 99 -9.31 5.58 -6.44
C GLY A 99 -9.45 4.08 -6.19
N ASN A 100 -9.08 3.25 -7.16
CA ASN A 100 -9.08 1.80 -7.04
C ASN A 100 -8.14 1.30 -5.95
N HIS A 101 -6.95 1.91 -5.82
CA HIS A 101 -6.03 1.61 -4.73
C HIS A 101 -6.68 1.82 -3.37
N VAL A 102 -7.30 2.98 -3.16
CA VAL A 102 -7.93 3.34 -1.87
C VAL A 102 -9.19 2.52 -1.57
N LEU A 103 -9.99 2.20 -2.60
CA LEU A 103 -11.16 1.33 -2.42
C LEU A 103 -10.77 -0.06 -1.91
N GLY A 104 -9.55 -0.51 -2.20
CA GLY A 104 -9.02 -1.75 -1.69
C GLY A 104 -9.60 -2.99 -2.39
N GLY A 105 -9.63 -4.12 -1.69
CA GLY A 105 -10.21 -5.37 -2.22
C GLY A 105 -9.41 -5.94 -3.40
N SER A 106 -10.12 -6.41 -4.43
CA SER A 106 -9.52 -7.03 -5.64
C SER A 106 -8.63 -6.05 -6.43
N TYR A 107 -8.89 -4.75 -6.31
CA TYR A 107 -8.08 -3.71 -6.98
C TYR A 107 -6.63 -3.67 -6.49
N LEU A 108 -6.35 -4.16 -5.27
CA LEU A 108 -5.01 -4.16 -4.72
C LEU A 108 -4.06 -5.19 -5.36
N ILE A 109 -4.58 -6.17 -6.11
CA ILE A 109 -3.75 -7.25 -6.69
C ILE A 109 -2.71 -6.70 -7.65
N ASN A 110 -3.05 -5.64 -8.40
CA ASN A 110 -2.17 -5.05 -9.41
C ASN A 110 -1.80 -3.59 -9.09
N SER A 111 -1.97 -3.14 -7.84
CA SER A 111 -1.71 -1.74 -7.50
C SER A 111 -0.21 -1.40 -7.56
N GLY A 112 0.11 -0.30 -8.23
CA GLY A 112 1.44 0.32 -8.30
C GLY A 112 1.80 1.19 -7.10
N TYR A 113 0.96 1.20 -6.07
CA TYR A 113 1.17 1.97 -4.85
C TYR A 113 1.48 1.07 -3.64
N ILE A 114 2.29 1.59 -2.74
CA ILE A 114 2.58 1.02 -1.43
C ILE A 114 2.01 1.96 -0.36
N SER A 115 0.99 1.49 0.34
CA SER A 115 0.34 2.24 1.41
C SER A 115 1.27 2.44 2.61
N THR A 116 1.37 3.70 3.06
CA THR A 116 1.99 4.13 4.31
C THR A 116 1.10 5.20 4.94
N SER A 117 1.28 5.51 6.22
CA SER A 117 0.54 6.58 6.91
C SER A 117 1.51 7.54 7.56
N ASP A 118 1.25 8.85 7.56
CA ASP A 118 2.01 9.80 8.38
C ASP A 118 1.54 9.82 9.85
N SER A 119 0.50 9.06 10.19
CA SER A 119 -0.06 8.94 11.53
C SER A 119 0.36 7.64 12.20
N MET A 120 1.14 7.75 13.28
CA MET A 120 1.46 6.61 14.14
C MET A 120 0.20 5.98 14.74
N GLU A 121 -0.80 6.81 15.07
CA GLU A 121 -2.08 6.33 15.59
C GLU A 121 -2.81 5.44 14.58
N ALA A 122 -2.83 5.83 13.30
CA ALA A 122 -3.39 5.00 12.24
C ALA A 122 -2.65 3.66 12.10
N ALA A 123 -1.31 3.67 12.19
CA ALA A 123 -0.50 2.45 12.17
C ALA A 123 -0.78 1.53 13.38
N ILE A 124 -0.94 2.09 14.59
CA ILE A 124 -1.31 1.36 15.81
C ILE A 124 -2.71 0.73 15.68
N ASN A 125 -3.67 1.48 15.12
CA ASN A 125 -5.03 0.99 14.88
C ASN A 125 -5.04 -0.18 13.89
N ILE A 126 -4.27 -0.08 12.79
CA ILE A 126 -4.09 -1.17 11.84
C ILE A 126 -3.46 -2.39 12.55
N ALA A 127 -2.36 -2.20 13.27
CA ALA A 127 -1.64 -3.28 13.95
C ALA A 127 -2.51 -4.01 15.00
N SER A 128 -3.49 -3.32 15.60
CA SER A 128 -4.43 -3.89 16.57
C SER A 128 -5.70 -4.47 15.95
N SER A 129 -5.95 -4.22 14.66
CA SER A 129 -7.17 -4.65 13.97
C SER A 129 -7.25 -6.16 13.76
N SER A 130 -8.48 -6.66 13.54
CA SER A 130 -8.71 -8.06 13.15
C SER A 130 -8.12 -8.40 11.79
N ILE A 131 -7.98 -7.42 10.89
CA ILE A 131 -7.32 -7.60 9.59
C ILE A 131 -5.85 -7.96 9.80
N ASN A 132 -5.17 -7.31 10.75
CA ASN A 132 -3.79 -7.64 11.05
C ASN A 132 -3.65 -9.06 11.61
N ASN A 133 -4.65 -9.57 12.35
CA ASN A 133 -4.61 -10.95 12.89
C ASN A 133 -4.49 -12.02 11.78
N GLN A 134 -4.94 -11.72 10.57
CA GLN A 134 -4.82 -12.62 9.41
C GLN A 134 -3.47 -12.51 8.71
N LEU A 135 -2.69 -11.45 8.98
CA LEU A 135 -1.41 -11.17 8.32
C LEU A 135 -0.22 -11.71 9.10
N GLN A 136 -0.41 -12.13 10.35
CA GLN A 136 0.70 -12.38 11.26
C GLN A 136 1.37 -13.72 10.99
N THR A 137 2.68 -13.75 11.09
CA THR A 137 3.48 -14.97 11.08
C THR A 137 3.56 -15.52 12.50
N THR A 138 3.35 -16.84 12.65
CA THR A 138 3.55 -17.52 13.93
C THR A 138 5.02 -17.38 14.33
N TRP A 139 5.25 -16.77 15.48
CA TRP A 139 6.58 -16.61 16.05
C TRP A 139 6.96 -17.76 16.98
N GLY A 140 5.98 -18.31 17.72
CA GLY A 140 6.21 -19.43 18.62
C GLY A 140 5.05 -19.65 19.59
N LEU A 141 5.33 -20.38 20.67
CA LEU A 141 4.45 -20.52 21.83
C LEU A 141 5.09 -19.84 23.03
N ASP A 142 4.28 -19.20 23.88
CA ASP A 142 4.76 -18.74 25.19
C ASP A 142 4.78 -19.87 26.22
N SER A 143 5.26 -19.58 27.43
CA SER A 143 5.34 -20.55 28.53
C SER A 143 4.00 -21.15 28.95
N SER A 144 2.89 -20.51 28.57
CA SER A 144 1.52 -20.94 28.85
C SER A 144 0.89 -21.67 27.67
N GLY A 145 1.66 -21.95 26.60
CA GLY A 145 1.19 -22.63 25.40
C GLY A 145 0.38 -21.75 24.44
N ARG A 146 0.39 -20.42 24.61
CA ARG A 146 -0.33 -19.49 23.74
C ARG A 146 0.48 -19.20 22.49
N ALA A 147 -0.19 -19.20 21.33
CA ALA A 147 0.44 -18.86 20.06
C ALA A 147 0.82 -17.38 20.03
N GLN A 148 2.10 -17.11 19.86
CA GLN A 148 2.64 -15.77 19.70
C GLN A 148 2.75 -15.46 18.22
N TYR A 149 2.21 -14.32 17.83
CA TYR A 149 2.27 -13.83 16.47
C TYR A 149 2.94 -12.46 16.43
N ARG A 150 3.70 -12.20 15.37
CA ARG A 150 4.45 -10.95 15.21
C ARG A 150 4.15 -10.24 13.90
N THR A 151 4.03 -8.93 14.00
CA THR A 151 4.04 -7.97 12.88
C THR A 151 5.00 -6.84 13.24
N TRP A 152 5.24 -5.94 12.30
CA TRP A 152 6.21 -4.85 12.46
C TRP A 152 5.62 -3.54 12.01
N ILE A 153 5.88 -2.47 12.75
CA ILE A 153 5.68 -1.11 12.30
C ILE A 153 7.03 -0.60 11.81
N TYR A 154 7.12 -0.36 10.50
CA TYR A 154 8.30 0.21 9.86
C TYR A 154 8.22 1.73 9.86
N PHE A 155 9.30 2.35 10.28
CA PHE A 155 9.51 3.79 10.28
C PHE A 155 10.27 4.12 8.99
N ILE A 156 9.67 4.92 8.12
CA ILE A 156 10.18 5.17 6.77
C ILE A 156 10.35 6.67 6.59
N ALA A 157 11.53 7.11 6.16
CA ALA A 157 11.78 8.47 5.70
C ALA A 157 11.36 8.56 4.22
N PRO A 158 10.18 9.12 3.91
CA PRO A 158 9.67 9.15 2.55
C PRO A 158 10.50 10.10 1.66
N SER A 159 10.42 9.91 0.35
CA SER A 159 11.14 10.72 -0.63
C SER A 159 10.22 11.62 -1.45
N PRO A 160 10.60 12.88 -1.74
CA PRO A 160 9.83 13.76 -2.63
C PRO A 160 9.76 13.26 -4.08
N THR A 161 10.57 12.27 -4.44
CA THR A 161 10.65 11.73 -5.80
C THR A 161 9.58 10.69 -6.11
N ASN A 162 8.90 10.10 -5.11
CA ASN A 162 7.95 9.02 -5.37
C ASN A 162 6.82 8.83 -4.34
N PHE A 163 6.62 9.76 -3.40
CA PHE A 163 5.49 9.71 -2.47
C PHE A 163 4.44 10.77 -2.82
N ILE A 164 3.17 10.41 -2.70
CA ILE A 164 2.03 11.34 -2.83
C ILE A 164 1.11 11.24 -1.62
N SER A 165 0.53 12.37 -1.23
CA SER A 165 -0.56 12.38 -0.24
C SER A 165 -1.84 11.89 -0.91
N VAL A 166 -2.45 10.85 -0.34
CA VAL A 166 -3.72 10.32 -0.84
C VAL A 166 -4.85 11.31 -0.57
N ASN A 167 -4.92 11.88 0.64
CA ASN A 167 -5.94 12.84 1.03
C ASN A 167 -5.97 14.08 0.13
N ALA A 168 -4.80 14.55 -0.33
CA ALA A 168 -4.70 15.69 -1.23
C ALA A 168 -5.18 15.39 -2.67
N ASN A 169 -5.24 14.11 -3.04
CA ASN A 169 -5.42 13.66 -4.42
C ASN A 169 -6.71 12.88 -4.66
N LEU A 170 -7.42 12.43 -3.62
CA LEU A 170 -8.70 11.75 -3.80
C LEU A 170 -9.82 12.69 -4.24
N PRO A 171 -10.73 12.25 -5.13
CA PRO A 171 -11.95 12.99 -5.42
C PRO A 171 -12.76 13.27 -4.15
N PRO A 172 -13.35 14.47 -3.99
CA PRO A 172 -14.09 14.86 -2.78
C PRO A 172 -15.50 14.24 -2.73
N THR A 173 -15.62 12.93 -2.90
CA THR A 173 -16.89 12.20 -2.87
C THR A 173 -17.10 11.50 -1.52
N GLN A 174 -18.36 11.24 -1.16
CA GLN A 174 -18.70 10.51 0.07
C GLN A 174 -18.02 9.13 0.14
N THR A 175 -17.84 8.48 -1.02
CA THR A 175 -17.13 7.20 -1.14
C THR A 175 -15.71 7.28 -0.57
N PHE A 176 -14.98 8.36 -0.84
CA PHE A 176 -13.58 8.52 -0.44
C PHE A 176 -13.41 9.17 0.93
N GLN A 177 -14.40 9.95 1.41
CA GLN A 177 -14.35 10.62 2.71
C GLN A 177 -14.07 9.67 3.89
N ARG A 178 -14.58 8.42 3.84
CA ARG A 178 -14.36 7.42 4.90
C ARG A 178 -12.90 6.95 5.02
N TYR A 179 -12.06 7.20 4.02
CA TYR A 179 -10.66 6.77 4.02
C TYR A 179 -9.69 7.86 4.50
N LEU A 180 -10.16 9.12 4.64
CA LEU A 180 -9.31 10.26 4.97
C LEU A 180 -8.58 10.11 6.32
N GLY A 181 -9.21 9.42 7.28
CA GLY A 181 -8.63 9.18 8.61
C GLY A 181 -7.39 8.27 8.62
N GLN A 182 -7.06 7.61 7.50
CA GLN A 182 -5.84 6.82 7.39
C GLN A 182 -4.58 7.69 7.22
N ASN A 183 -4.75 8.98 6.87
CA ASN A 183 -3.67 9.91 6.57
C ASN A 183 -2.60 9.28 5.66
N GLU A 184 -3.09 8.66 4.58
CA GLU A 184 -2.26 7.81 3.74
C GLU A 184 -1.31 8.64 2.86
N TRP A 185 -0.06 8.20 2.83
CA TRP A 185 0.94 8.56 1.84
C TRP A 185 1.28 7.32 1.02
N ALA A 186 1.05 7.40 -0.28
CA ALA A 186 1.29 6.28 -1.20
C ALA A 186 2.67 6.44 -1.84
N ALA A 187 3.54 5.44 -1.65
CA ALA A 187 4.79 5.36 -2.41
C ALA A 187 4.54 4.69 -3.76
N ILE A 188 5.11 5.22 -4.82
CA ILE A 188 5.01 4.69 -6.18
C ILE A 188 6.14 3.68 -6.40
N ASP A 189 5.76 2.49 -6.85
CA ASP A 189 6.54 1.28 -7.18
C ASP A 189 7.42 0.71 -6.08
N ARG A 190 8.24 1.53 -5.43
CA ARG A 190 9.31 1.06 -4.56
C ARG A 190 9.63 2.00 -3.41
N ILE A 191 9.86 1.41 -2.24
CA ILE A 191 10.53 2.06 -1.11
C ILE A 191 11.86 1.35 -0.97
N TYR A 192 12.97 2.07 -1.20
CA TYR A 192 14.29 1.47 -1.08
C TYR A 192 14.66 1.19 0.38
N PRO A 193 15.52 0.18 0.63
CA PRO A 193 16.10 -0.09 1.95
C PRO A 193 16.64 1.16 2.65
N GLY A 194 17.36 2.01 1.93
CA GLY A 194 17.97 3.23 2.47
C GLY A 194 16.99 4.28 2.98
N ASN A 195 15.69 4.16 2.66
CA ASN A 195 14.63 5.02 3.16
C ASN A 195 13.97 4.45 4.44
N ILE A 196 14.23 3.21 4.80
CA ILE A 196 13.64 2.57 5.98
C ILE A 196 14.56 2.84 7.17
N VAL A 197 14.08 3.55 8.18
CA VAL A 197 14.85 3.95 9.36
C VAL A 197 14.99 2.78 10.34
N SER A 198 13.87 2.15 10.68
CA SER A 198 13.79 1.16 11.75
C SER A 198 12.48 0.38 11.72
N ALA A 199 12.37 -0.63 12.58
CA ALA A 199 11.18 -1.44 12.74
C ALA A 199 10.90 -1.69 14.23
N MET A 200 9.66 -1.47 14.65
CA MET A 200 9.17 -1.79 15.98
C MET A 200 8.36 -3.09 15.95
N PRO A 201 8.71 -4.10 16.77
CA PRO A 201 7.92 -5.32 16.83
C PRO A 201 6.56 -5.05 17.48
N VAL A 202 5.53 -5.68 16.93
CA VAL A 202 4.19 -5.74 17.49
C VAL A 202 3.82 -7.19 17.70
N THR A 203 3.49 -7.56 18.93
CA THR A 203 3.17 -8.92 19.34
C THR A 203 1.73 -9.04 19.77
N ARG A 204 1.10 -10.16 19.38
CA ARG A 204 -0.22 -10.54 19.87
C ARG A 204 -0.23 -12.02 20.22
N TYR A 205 -0.91 -12.35 21.32
CA TYR A 205 -1.07 -13.73 21.76
C TYR A 205 -2.46 -14.23 21.38
N PHE A 206 -2.53 -15.54 21.10
CA PHE A 206 -3.76 -16.23 20.78
C PHE A 206 -3.85 -17.52 21.57
N ASN A 207 -5.04 -17.79 22.08
CA ASN A 207 -5.40 -19.07 22.68
C ASN A 207 -6.55 -19.67 21.86
N ASN A 208 -6.38 -20.89 21.35
CA ASN A 208 -7.35 -21.54 20.46
C ASN A 208 -7.84 -20.64 19.31
N LEU A 209 -6.90 -19.96 18.63
CA LEU A 209 -7.15 -19.02 17.53
C LEU A 209 -7.96 -17.76 17.90
N GLN A 210 -8.23 -17.52 19.18
CA GLN A 210 -8.85 -16.30 19.68
C GLN A 210 -7.78 -15.37 20.26
N PRO A 211 -7.84 -14.06 19.99
CA PRO A 211 -6.94 -13.10 20.63
C PRO A 211 -7.03 -13.20 22.15
N ASP A 212 -5.87 -13.36 22.80
CA ASP A 212 -5.76 -13.43 24.24
C ASP A 212 -4.96 -12.23 24.77
N GLY A 213 -5.69 -11.23 25.28
CA GLY A 213 -5.12 -9.99 25.82
C GLY A 213 -4.86 -8.90 24.78
N PRO A 214 -4.20 -7.81 25.21
CA PRO A 214 -3.95 -6.64 24.38
C PRO A 214 -2.81 -6.89 23.37
N THR A 215 -2.78 -6.08 22.31
CA THR A 215 -1.63 -5.95 21.42
C THR A 215 -0.46 -5.33 22.18
N ILE A 216 0.72 -5.92 22.10
CA ILE A 216 1.93 -5.45 22.78
C ILE A 216 2.87 -4.81 21.75
N PHE A 217 3.11 -3.51 21.90
CA PHE A 217 4.04 -2.75 21.07
C PHE A 217 5.41 -2.71 21.73
N GLY A 218 6.48 -2.88 20.94
CA GLY A 218 7.84 -2.86 21.48
C GLY A 218 8.13 -4.03 22.43
N SER A 219 7.45 -5.17 22.26
CA SER A 219 7.67 -6.41 23.04
C SER A 219 9.07 -7.02 22.87
N GLY A 220 9.95 -6.36 22.12
CA GLY A 220 11.35 -6.69 21.91
C GLY A 220 12.11 -5.44 21.49
N GLN A 221 13.39 -5.61 21.16
CA GLN A 221 14.23 -4.48 20.76
C GLN A 221 13.77 -3.91 19.41
N MET A 222 13.60 -2.60 19.36
CA MET A 222 13.47 -1.85 18.11
C MET A 222 14.70 -2.15 17.25
N ARG A 223 14.47 -2.54 15.99
CA ARG A 223 15.54 -2.86 15.05
C ARG A 223 15.89 -1.60 14.26
N GLN A 224 17.11 -1.11 14.39
CA GLN A 224 17.63 -0.06 13.52
C GLN A 224 18.09 -0.65 12.19
N ASN A 225 17.91 0.09 11.10
CA ASN A 225 18.41 -0.29 9.79
C ASN A 225 19.77 0.36 9.53
N GLU A 226 20.83 -0.45 9.47
CA GLU A 226 22.19 0.02 9.19
C GLU A 226 22.36 0.56 7.77
N GLN A 227 21.46 0.20 6.84
CA GLN A 227 21.46 0.72 5.48
C GLN A 227 20.75 2.07 5.35
N PHE A 228 20.09 2.55 6.42
CA PHE A 228 19.40 3.83 6.39
C PHE A 228 20.41 4.95 6.15
N ASN A 229 20.19 5.72 5.09
CA ASN A 229 20.95 6.91 4.81
C ASN A 229 20.10 7.88 4.00
N ARG A 230 19.72 9.01 4.62
CA ARG A 230 18.86 10.03 4.00
C ARG A 230 19.52 10.71 2.79
N SER A 231 20.84 10.61 2.66
CA SER A 231 21.58 11.14 1.51
C SER A 231 21.61 10.17 0.33
N ASN A 232 21.17 8.91 0.50
CA ASN A 232 21.10 7.99 -0.62
C ASN A 232 20.05 8.45 -1.65
N PRO A 233 20.33 8.29 -2.95
CA PRO A 233 19.33 8.58 -3.97
C PRO A 233 18.10 7.70 -3.73
N SER A 234 16.95 8.35 -3.70
CA SER A 234 15.68 7.66 -3.55
C SER A 234 15.18 7.14 -4.89
N TYR A 235 14.16 6.27 -4.85
CA TYR A 235 13.53 5.76 -6.05
C TYR A 235 12.83 6.89 -6.83
N SER A 236 12.98 6.92 -8.15
CA SER A 236 12.29 7.84 -9.05
C SER A 236 11.54 7.04 -10.12
N PRO A 237 10.20 7.06 -10.15
CA PRO A 237 9.41 6.28 -11.10
C PRO A 237 9.48 6.91 -12.50
N VAL A 238 10.25 6.29 -13.40
CA VAL A 238 10.40 6.76 -14.78
C VAL A 238 9.06 6.65 -15.52
N GLY A 239 8.64 7.74 -16.16
CA GLY A 239 7.40 7.77 -16.96
C GLY A 239 6.11 7.88 -16.15
N PHE A 240 6.18 8.00 -14.82
CA PHE A 240 5.00 8.15 -13.98
C PHE A 240 4.14 9.35 -14.39
N SER A 241 4.75 10.45 -14.83
CA SER A 241 4.05 11.67 -15.26
C SER A 241 3.02 11.49 -16.39
N SER A 242 3.04 10.34 -17.08
CA SER A 242 2.15 10.01 -18.20
C SER A 242 1.19 8.84 -17.92
N VAL A 243 1.24 8.23 -16.74
CA VAL A 243 0.38 7.07 -16.43
C VAL A 243 -1.06 7.50 -16.13
N ASP A 244 -2.02 6.60 -16.36
CA ASP A 244 -3.40 6.84 -15.93
C ASP A 244 -3.51 6.65 -14.41
N VAL A 245 -3.77 7.77 -13.71
CA VAL A 245 -3.98 7.80 -12.26
C VAL A 245 -5.46 7.74 -11.86
N GLY A 246 -6.35 7.63 -12.84
CA GLY A 246 -7.79 7.66 -12.67
C GLY A 246 -8.33 9.07 -12.34
N GLN A 247 -9.50 9.10 -11.71
CA GLN A 247 -10.07 10.33 -11.19
C GLN A 247 -9.40 10.74 -9.87
N THR A 248 -9.06 12.01 -9.78
CA THR A 248 -8.35 12.64 -8.66
C THR A 248 -9.02 13.96 -8.32
N ALA A 249 -8.62 14.60 -7.23
CA ALA A 249 -9.07 15.95 -6.88
C ALA A 249 -8.77 17.01 -7.97
N VAL A 250 -7.82 16.77 -8.88
CA VAL A 250 -7.38 17.73 -9.90
C VAL A 250 -8.26 17.66 -11.16
N ASN A 251 -8.61 16.45 -11.60
CA ASN A 251 -9.40 16.20 -12.82
C ASN A 251 -10.83 15.72 -12.53
N TYR A 252 -11.27 15.79 -11.27
CA TYR A 252 -12.66 15.50 -10.92
C TYR A 252 -13.58 16.63 -11.39
N CYS A 253 -14.28 16.41 -12.49
CA CYS A 253 -15.38 17.26 -12.93
C CYS A 253 -16.60 17.00 -12.03
N GLY A 254 -16.65 17.65 -10.87
CA GLY A 254 -17.78 17.55 -9.94
C GLY A 254 -19.12 18.10 -10.46
N ARG A 255 -19.14 18.62 -11.70
CA ARG A 255 -20.28 19.24 -12.37
C ARG A 255 -20.10 19.17 -13.90
N CYS A 256 -20.69 18.18 -14.57
CA CYS A 256 -21.55 18.54 -15.69
C CYS A 256 -22.88 18.90 -15.03
N GLU A 257 -23.03 20.14 -14.59
CA GLU A 257 -24.36 20.64 -14.25
C GLU A 257 -25.20 20.56 -15.52
N LYS A 258 -26.24 19.72 -15.49
CA LYS A 258 -27.41 19.93 -16.32
C LYS A 258 -28.27 21.00 -15.67
#